data_AF-A0A9D8LD53-F1
#
_entry.id   AF-A0A9D8LD53-F1
#
_cell.length_a   1.000
_cell.length_b   1.000
_cell.length_c   1.000
_cell.angle_alpha   90.00
_cell.angle_beta   90.00
_cell.angle_gamma   90.00
#
_symmetry.space_group_name_H-M   'P 1'
#
loop_
_entity.id
_entity.type
_entity.pdbx_description
1 polymer ?
#
loop_
_entity_poly.entity_id
_entity_poly.type
_entity_poly.pdbx_seq_one_letter_code
_entity_poly.pdbx_strand_id
1 'polypeptide(L)'
;MTLLTTVLGNLGLVLSDASQRSVLAGAPLRPQPLFLPIAAAVLALMLLAIYVPGLGEIFQFGALTPEQLLISAAAAIASWLLVETAKLLPPVRHILGAA
;
A
#
# COMPACT_ATOMS: atom_id res chain seq x y z
N MET A 1 12.35 1.57 -8.79
CA MET A 1 11.06 0.93 -9.10
C MET A 1 10.57 -0.01 -7.99
N THR A 2 11.32 -1.06 -7.63
CA THR A 2 10.92 -2.04 -6.59
C THR A 2 10.48 -1.40 -5.27
N LEU A 3 11.28 -0.47 -4.72
CA LEU A 3 10.96 0.20 -3.47
C LEU A 3 9.66 1.01 -3.52
N LEU A 4 9.44 1.75 -4.60
CA LEU A 4 8.19 2.49 -4.83
C LEU A 4 6.99 1.53 -4.87
N THR A 5 7.11 0.44 -5.62
CA THR A 5 6.06 -0.59 -5.73
C THR A 5 5.76 -1.21 -4.36
N THR A 6 6.79 -1.53 -3.57
CA THR A 6 6.64 -2.08 -2.21
C THR A 6 5.98 -1.08 -1.26
N VAL A 7 6.40 0.19 -1.28
CA VAL A 7 5.81 1.24 -0.44
C VAL A 7 4.33 1.45 -0.76
N LEU A 8 3.99 1.61 -2.04
CA LEU A 8 2.60 1.78 -2.48
C LEU A 8 1.75 0.54 -2.17
N GLY A 9 2.30 -0.66 -2.39
CA GLY A 9 1.65 -1.91 -2.02
C GLY A 9 1.33 -1.98 -0.53
N ASN A 10 2.31 -1.67 0.33
CA ASN A 10 2.13 -1.66 1.78
C ASN A 10 1.10 -0.64 2.24
N LEU A 11 1.07 0.57 1.67
CA LEU A 11 0.02 1.55 1.98
C LEU A 11 -1.38 1.04 1.62
N GLY A 12 -1.51 0.35 0.48
CA GLY A 12 -2.75 -0.35 0.10
C GLY A 12 -3.14 -1.42 1.13
N LEU A 13 -2.19 -2.24 1.56
CA LEU A 13 -2.44 -3.28 2.56
C LEU A 13 -2.89 -2.69 3.91
N VAL A 14 -2.23 -1.63 4.39
CA VAL A 14 -2.62 -0.94 5.64
C VAL A 14 -4.04 -0.35 5.52
N LEU A 15 -4.38 0.21 4.36
CA LEU A 15 -5.73 0.70 4.09
C LEU A 15 -6.77 -0.43 4.14
N SER A 16 -6.41 -1.61 3.61
CA SER A 16 -7.27 -2.80 3.69
C SER A 16 -7.38 -3.29 5.14
N ASP A 17 -6.30 -3.35 5.91
CA ASP A 17 -6.31 -3.83 7.30
C ASP A 17 -7.17 -2.98 8.24
N ALA A 18 -7.46 -1.73 7.88
CA ALA A 18 -8.36 -0.86 8.64
C ALA A 18 -9.80 -1.40 8.80
N SER A 19 -10.23 -2.38 7.99
CA SER A 19 -11.55 -3.00 8.11
C SER A 19 -11.49 -4.52 7.90
N GLN A 20 -12.09 -5.26 8.83
CA GLN A 20 -12.32 -6.71 8.71
C GLN A 20 -13.39 -7.06 7.66
N ARG A 21 -14.27 -6.10 7.32
CA ARG A 21 -15.27 -6.26 6.25
C ARG A 21 -14.72 -5.73 4.94
N SER A 22 -14.98 -6.46 3.86
CA SER A 22 -14.59 -6.05 2.51
C SER A 22 -15.33 -4.79 2.08
N VAL A 23 -14.59 -3.83 1.54
CA VAL A 23 -15.11 -2.63 0.87
C VAL A 23 -15.90 -3.03 -0.38
N LEU A 24 -15.50 -4.11 -1.05
CA LEU A 24 -16.22 -4.64 -2.22
C LEU A 24 -17.61 -5.19 -1.86
N ALA A 25 -17.83 -5.58 -0.60
CA ALA A 25 -19.14 -5.97 -0.07
C ALA A 25 -20.00 -4.76 0.39
N GLY A 26 -19.57 -3.53 0.09
CA GLY A 26 -20.28 -2.31 0.47
C GLY A 26 -19.95 -1.79 1.87
N ALA A 27 -18.91 -2.32 2.53
CA ALA A 27 -18.45 -1.75 3.79
C ALA A 27 -17.84 -0.36 3.55
N PRO A 28 -18.15 0.66 4.39
CA PRO A 28 -17.55 1.96 4.24
C PRO A 28 -16.04 1.89 4.50
N LEU A 29 -15.25 2.42 3.58
CA LEU A 29 -13.82 2.58 3.78
C LEU A 29 -13.59 3.63 4.87
N ARG A 30 -13.22 3.16 6.07
CA ARG A 30 -12.91 4.00 7.23
C ARG A 30 -11.41 3.88 7.53
N PRO A 31 -10.55 4.67 6.88
CA PRO A 31 -9.14 4.69 7.23
C PRO A 31 -8.97 5.14 8.69
N GLN A 32 -7.96 4.60 9.36
CA GLN A 32 -7.57 5.09 10.67
C GLN A 32 -7.18 6.57 10.59
N PRO A 33 -7.45 7.39 11.62
CA PRO A 33 -7.19 8.83 11.56
C PRO A 33 -5.71 9.17 11.27
N LEU A 34 -4.79 8.28 11.66
CA LEU A 34 -3.35 8.43 11.41
C LEU A 34 -2.90 7.91 10.04
N PHE A 35 -3.74 7.20 9.28
CA PHE A 35 -3.35 6.65 7.99
C PHE A 35 -2.93 7.74 7.01
N LEU A 36 -3.76 8.78 6.85
CA LEU A 36 -3.51 9.85 5.90
C LEU A 36 -2.21 10.63 6.18
N PRO A 37 -1.94 11.10 7.43
CA PRO A 37 -0.67 11.79 7.71
C PRO A 37 0.55 10.87 7.55
N ILE A 38 0.44 9.58 7.91
CA ILE A 38 1.55 8.63 7.71
C ILE A 38 1.80 8.39 6.22
N ALA A 39 0.75 8.13 5.42
CA ALA A 39 0.87 7.95 3.99
C ALA A 39 1.48 9.18 3.32
N ALA A 40 1.03 10.38 3.70
CA ALA A 40 1.60 11.63 3.20
C ALA A 40 3.09 11.78 3.57
N ALA A 41 3.47 11.50 4.82
CA ALA A 41 4.85 11.58 5.27
C ALA A 41 5.75 10.59 4.53
N VAL A 42 5.30 9.34 4.36
CA VAL A 42 6.03 8.30 3.62
C VAL A 42 6.24 8.71 2.16
N LEU A 43 5.20 9.19 1.49
CA LEU A 43 5.30 9.65 0.10
C LEU A 43 6.22 10.87 -0.03
N ALA A 44 6.15 11.82 0.91
CA ALA A 44 6.99 13.01 0.91
C ALA A 44 8.47 12.65 1.10
N LEU A 45 8.79 11.78 2.06
CA LEU A 45 10.16 11.31 2.30
C LEU A 45 10.72 10.54 1.11
N MET A 46 9.88 9.74 0.46
CA MET A 46 10.26 9.01 -0.74
C MET A 46 10.59 9.98 -1.89
N LEU A 47 9.73 10.98 -2.15
CA LEU A 47 10.00 12.02 -3.15
C LEU A 47 11.28 12.78 -2.83
N LEU A 48 11.51 13.12 -1.56
CA LEU A 48 12.73 13.78 -1.11
C LEU A 48 13.97 12.92 -1.43
N ALA A 49 13.91 11.63 -1.13
CA ALA A 49 15.02 10.70 -1.40
C ALA A 49 15.31 10.53 -2.90
N ILE A 50 14.30 10.68 -3.77
CA ILE A 50 14.45 10.55 -5.22
C ILE A 50 14.95 11.85 -5.86
N TYR A 51 14.41 12.99 -5.45
CA TYR A 51 14.59 14.27 -6.16
C TYR A 51 15.61 15.20 -5.53
N VAL A 52 16.04 14.97 -4.28
CA VAL A 52 17.11 15.78 -3.67
C VAL A 52 18.47 15.24 -4.09
N PRO A 53 19.27 16.04 -4.84
CA PRO A 53 20.65 15.68 -5.16
C PRO A 53 21.45 15.52 -3.86
N GLY A 54 22.20 14.42 -3.73
CA GLY A 54 22.85 13.99 -2.49
C GLY A 54 22.13 12.84 -1.79
N LEU A 55 20.82 12.90 -1.59
CA LEU A 55 20.07 11.76 -1.03
C LEU A 55 19.93 10.63 -2.06
N GLY A 56 19.66 10.99 -3.33
CA GLY A 56 19.59 10.01 -4.41
C GLY A 56 20.90 9.24 -4.61
N GLU A 57 22.05 9.86 -4.35
CA GLU A 57 23.37 9.22 -4.44
C GLU A 57 23.64 8.28 -3.26
N ILE A 58 23.26 8.68 -2.04
CA ILE A 58 23.39 7.85 -0.83
C ILE A 58 22.51 6.60 -0.94
N PHE A 59 21.26 6.77 -1.36
CA PHE A 59 20.31 5.68 -1.48
C PHE A 59 20.35 4.96 -2.84
N GLN A 60 21.21 5.41 -3.76
CA GLN A 60 21.35 4.85 -5.11
C GLN A 60 20.01 4.82 -5.88
N PHE A 61 19.19 5.85 -5.69
CA PHE A 61 17.90 5.96 -6.36
C PHE A 61 18.05 6.66 -7.71
N GLY A 62 17.70 5.95 -8.78
CA GLY A 62 17.53 6.55 -10.11
C GLY A 62 16.23 7.35 -10.22
N ALA A 63 16.21 8.33 -11.13
CA ALA A 63 15.00 9.07 -11.46
C ALA A 63 13.90 8.11 -11.93
N LEU A 64 12.70 8.27 -11.39
CA LEU A 64 11.55 7.47 -11.75
C LEU A 64 10.97 7.92 -13.09
N THR A 65 10.76 6.96 -13.99
CA THR A 65 10.01 7.22 -15.22
C THR A 65 8.50 7.19 -14.93
N PRO A 66 7.68 7.92 -15.69
CA PRO A 66 6.22 7.89 -15.54
C PRO A 66 5.63 6.48 -15.67
N GLU A 67 6.22 5.65 -16.54
CA GLU A 67 5.83 4.25 -16.73
C GLU A 67 6.01 3.42 -15.44
N GLN A 68 7.14 3.59 -14.75
CA GLN A 68 7.41 2.90 -13.49
C GLN A 68 6.42 3.30 -12.39
N LEU A 69 5.98 4.56 -12.38
CA LEU A 69 4.95 5.04 -11.46
C LEU A 69 3.61 4.37 -11.74
N LEU A 70 3.19 4.30 -13.01
CA LEU A 70 1.96 3.63 -13.42
C LEU A 70 1.97 2.15 -13.06
N ILE A 71 3.06 1.43 -13.35
CA ILE A 71 3.19 0.01 -13.01
C ILE A 71 3.13 -0.17 -11.48
N SER A 72 3.80 0.69 -10.71
CA SER A 72 3.78 0.61 -9.25
C SER A 72 2.39 0.87 -8.66
N ALA A 73 1.66 1.83 -9.22
CA ALA A 73 0.28 2.10 -8.84
C ALA A 73 -0.64 0.93 -9.19
N ALA A 74 -0.51 0.36 -10.40
CA ALA A 74 -1.29 -0.80 -10.82
C ALA A 74 -1.03 -2.02 -9.93
N ALA A 75 0.23 -2.27 -9.57
CA ALA A 75 0.60 -3.35 -8.65
C ALA A 75 0.04 -3.14 -7.24
N ALA A 76 0.04 -1.90 -6.73
CA ALA A 76 -0.55 -1.57 -5.44
C ALA A 76 -2.07 -1.79 -5.43
N ILE A 77 -2.78 -1.36 -6.49
CA ILE A 77 -4.21 -1.58 -6.68
C ILE A 77 -4.51 -3.09 -6.77
N ALA A 78 -3.73 -3.84 -7.56
CA ALA A 78 -3.90 -5.29 -7.69
C ALA A 78 -3.70 -6.01 -6.35
N SER A 79 -2.71 -5.58 -5.56
CA SER A 79 -2.46 -6.12 -4.23
C SER A 79 -3.61 -5.83 -3.26
N TRP A 80 -4.11 -4.59 -3.25
CA TRP A 80 -5.28 -4.22 -2.46
C TRP A 80 -6.53 -5.02 -2.87
N LEU A 81 -6.77 -5.15 -4.18
CA LEU A 81 -7.89 -5.92 -4.71
C LEU A 81 -7.80 -7.40 -4.32
N LEU A 82 -6.61 -7.99 -4.35
CA LEU A 82 -6.38 -9.36 -3.92
C LEU A 82 -6.78 -9.57 -2.44
N VAL A 83 -6.43 -8.63 -1.57
CA VAL A 83 -6.83 -8.70 -0.16
C VAL A 83 -8.32 -8.47 0.03
N GLU A 84 -8.89 -7.47 -0.64
CA GLU A 84 -10.32 -7.18 -0.54
C GLU A 84 -11.19 -8.32 -1.07
N THR A 85 -10.74 -9.02 -2.11
CA THR A 85 -11.40 -10.24 -2.62
C THR A 85 -11.19 -11.42 -1.69
N ALA A 86 -10.03 -11.57 -1.07
CA ALA A 86 -9.80 -12.60 -0.05
C ALA A 86 -10.74 -12.44 1.16
N LYS A 87 -11.10 -11.21 1.55
CA LYS A 87 -12.09 -10.95 2.60
C LYS A 87 -13.53 -11.34 2.23
N LEU A 88 -13.83 -11.50 0.93
CA LEU A 88 -15.14 -11.97 0.46
C LEU A 88 -15.27 -13.49 0.55
N LEU A 89 -14.15 -14.21 0.59
CA LEU A 89 -14.17 -15.64 0.83
C LEU A 89 -14.70 -15.90 2.25
N PRO A 90 -15.49 -16.97 2.46
CA PRO A 90 -15.88 -17.38 3.79
C PRO A 90 -14.64 -17.39 4.67
N PRO A 91 -14.68 -16.79 5.87
CA PRO A 91 -13.50 -16.75 6.72
C PRO A 91 -12.96 -18.16 6.83
N VAL A 92 -11.64 -18.33 6.65
CA VAL A 92 -10.91 -19.50 7.15
C VAL A 92 -11.00 -19.42 8.67
N ARG A 93 -12.19 -19.68 9.19
CA ARG A 93 -12.61 -19.48 10.58
C ARG A 93 -12.08 -20.60 11.47
N HIS A 94 -11.08 -21.36 11.00
CA HIS A 94 -10.83 -22.72 11.48
C HIS A 94 -9.37 -23.21 11.45
N ILE A 95 -8.35 -22.36 11.29
CA ILE A 95 -6.94 -22.87 11.24
C ILE A 95 -6.05 -22.36 12.38
N LEU A 96 -6.45 -21.34 13.13
CA LEU A 96 -5.79 -20.97 14.40
C LEU A 96 -6.82 -21.08 15.50
N GLY A 97 -6.73 -22.13 16.33
CA GLY A 97 -7.67 -22.47 17.40
C GLY A 97 -7.89 -21.34 18.43
N ALA A 98 -8.75 -21.47 19.43
CA ALA A 98 -9.41 -22.61 20.03
C ALA A 98 -10.52 -22.06 20.95
N ALA A 99 -11.56 -22.88 21.15
CA ALA A 99 -12.62 -22.81 22.17
C ALA A 99 -13.51 -21.54 22.21
#